data_AF-A0A2T1E1N2-F1
#
_entry.id   AF-A0A2T1E1N2-F1
#
_cell.length_a   1.000
_cell.length_b   1.000
_cell.length_c   1.000
_cell.angle_alpha   90.00
_cell.angle_beta   90.00
_cell.angle_gamma   90.00
#
_symmetry.space_group_name_H-M   'P 1'
#
loop_
_entity.id
_entity.type
_entity.pdbx_description
1 polymer ?
#
loop_
_entity_poly.entity_id
_entity_poly.type
_entity_poly.pdbx_seq_one_letter_code
_entity_poly.pdbx_strand_id
1 'polypeptide(L)'
;MHRCLAIITALIIGVTALPFATKAQVDVIDNDAPTDNELTPNTFSFDDIEPIQSHGSFSAPGWGSITWTPGTPPEQLFTVGMFLDSFEFQNLSLNQIGDITGQSVTDAPLSSFGPVQNLTVSQLVSLIPQLGQLPVSMSPPIQALAQQQGIDTALGSVAIKEISPRIQGTISQLGNSQTEYSISQIPGLENVALKQIPDWENAQIADIPGLSSVPLIDPLSLKDYFIPFDIPFGMSPCKVGKECREFNIDNTA
;
A
#
# COMPACT_ATOMS: atom_id res chain seq x y z
N MET A 1 51.63 -39.02 65.77
CA MET A 1 52.11 -38.13 66.84
C MET A 1 52.57 -36.82 66.22
N HIS A 2 52.11 -35.71 66.80
CA HIS A 2 52.70 -34.36 66.83
C HIS A 2 52.79 -33.51 65.54
N ARG A 3 51.93 -32.49 65.59
CA ARG A 3 51.87 -31.22 64.85
C ARG A 3 53.23 -30.52 64.76
N CYS A 4 53.44 -29.72 63.71
CA CYS A 4 53.80 -28.31 63.93
C CYS A 4 53.44 -27.42 62.73
N LEU A 5 52.98 -26.24 63.10
CA LEU A 5 52.43 -25.13 62.34
C LEU A 5 53.57 -24.17 61.95
N ALA A 6 53.58 -23.64 60.73
CA ALA A 6 54.28 -22.40 60.42
C ALA A 6 53.52 -21.62 59.33
N ILE A 7 52.81 -20.61 59.79
CA ILE A 7 52.25 -19.49 59.02
C ILE A 7 53.41 -18.54 58.71
N ILE A 8 53.50 -17.99 57.48
CA ILE A 8 54.02 -16.63 57.20
C ILE A 8 53.77 -16.25 55.73
N THR A 9 52.82 -15.32 55.59
CA THR A 9 52.81 -14.09 54.77
C THR A 9 52.79 -14.11 53.24
N ALA A 10 51.79 -13.38 52.73
CA ALA A 10 51.38 -13.17 51.36
C ALA A 10 52.37 -12.39 50.48
N LEU A 11 52.37 -12.70 49.18
CA LEU A 11 52.65 -11.72 48.14
C LEU A 11 51.47 -11.71 47.16
N ILE A 12 50.73 -10.61 47.21
CA ILE A 12 49.62 -10.25 46.32
C ILE A 12 50.25 -9.80 45.01
N ILE A 13 50.03 -10.55 43.93
CA ILE A 13 50.17 -10.03 42.56
C ILE A 13 48.77 -10.00 41.98
N GLY A 14 48.25 -8.79 41.82
CA GLY A 14 46.94 -8.54 41.24
C GLY A 14 46.90 -9.01 39.80
N VAL A 15 46.12 -10.05 39.54
CA VAL A 15 45.54 -10.29 38.22
C VAL A 15 44.20 -9.58 38.24
N THR A 16 44.11 -8.43 37.56
CA THR A 16 42.83 -7.83 37.21
C THR A 16 42.12 -8.81 36.28
N ALA A 17 41.23 -9.63 36.84
CA ALA A 17 40.25 -10.36 36.07
C ALA A 17 39.34 -9.33 35.39
N LEU A 18 39.46 -9.21 34.07
CA LEU A 18 38.45 -8.57 33.24
C LEU A 18 37.10 -9.24 33.57
N PRO A 19 36.01 -8.49 33.78
CA PRO A 19 34.69 -9.11 33.81
C PRO A 19 34.48 -9.73 32.43
N PHE A 20 34.42 -11.06 32.38
CA PHE A 20 33.80 -11.73 31.24
C PHE A 20 32.40 -11.14 31.14
N ALA A 21 32.16 -10.39 30.07
CA ALA A 21 30.82 -10.03 29.67
C ALA A 21 30.07 -11.36 29.50
N THR A 22 29.18 -11.66 30.43
CA THR A 22 28.15 -12.67 30.24
C THR A 22 27.47 -12.30 28.93
N LYS A 23 27.63 -13.15 27.91
CA LYS A 23 26.74 -13.14 26.75
C LYS A 23 25.34 -13.22 27.35
N ALA A 24 24.60 -12.12 27.32
CA ALA A 24 23.18 -12.16 27.53
C ALA A 24 22.65 -13.07 26.41
N GLN A 25 22.32 -14.30 26.77
CA GLN A 25 21.52 -15.15 25.92
C GLN A 25 20.17 -14.46 25.89
N VAL A 26 19.92 -13.72 24.82
CA VAL A 26 18.58 -13.25 24.50
C VAL A 26 17.82 -14.53 24.14
N ASP A 27 17.03 -15.02 25.08
CA ASP A 27 15.98 -15.97 24.75
C ASP A 27 15.02 -15.22 23.84
N VAL A 28 15.21 -15.40 22.53
CA VAL A 28 14.20 -15.07 21.54
C VAL A 28 13.06 -16.03 21.83
N ILE A 29 12.02 -15.52 22.47
CA ILE A 29 10.76 -16.22 22.59
C ILE A 29 10.18 -16.24 21.17
N ASP A 30 10.44 -17.33 20.45
CA ASP A 30 9.88 -17.61 19.13
C ASP A 30 8.40 -17.98 19.31
N ASN A 31 7.55 -16.97 19.47
CA ASN A 31 6.09 -17.12 19.57
C ASN A 31 5.34 -16.33 18.49
N ASP A 32 6.04 -15.63 17.58
CA ASP A 32 5.40 -14.71 16.63
C ASP A 32 5.38 -15.21 15.18
N ALA A 33 5.86 -16.43 14.90
CA ALA A 33 5.59 -17.06 13.62
C ALA A 33 4.16 -17.66 13.65
N PRO A 34 3.18 -17.13 12.90
CA PRO A 34 1.88 -17.78 12.80
C PRO A 34 2.09 -19.21 12.29
N THR A 35 1.63 -20.18 13.07
CA THR A 35 1.71 -21.58 12.68
C THR A 35 0.91 -21.78 11.38
N ASP A 36 1.34 -22.72 10.52
CA ASP A 36 0.77 -23.04 9.20
C ASP A 36 -0.77 -23.24 9.15
N ASN A 37 -1.43 -23.28 10.31
CA ASN A 37 -2.88 -23.42 10.47
C ASN A 37 -3.65 -22.12 10.77
N GLU A 38 -3.00 -20.96 10.97
CA GLU A 38 -3.69 -19.70 11.33
C GLU A 38 -3.81 -18.68 10.19
N LEU A 39 -3.12 -18.89 9.06
CA LEU A 39 -3.42 -18.15 7.84
C LEU A 39 -4.68 -18.76 7.19
N THR A 40 -5.87 -18.34 7.62
CA THR A 40 -7.06 -18.55 6.81
C THR A 40 -6.82 -17.85 5.46
N PRO A 41 -6.74 -18.55 4.31
CA PRO A 41 -6.16 -18.02 3.06
C PRO A 41 -6.90 -16.84 2.40
N ASN A 42 -7.89 -16.25 3.06
CA ASN A 42 -8.87 -15.37 2.46
C ASN A 42 -8.92 -13.97 3.09
N THR A 43 -8.04 -13.61 4.02
CA THR A 43 -8.18 -12.36 4.78
C THR A 43 -6.93 -11.48 4.86
N PHE A 44 -5.74 -11.98 4.53
CA PHE A 44 -4.52 -11.17 4.61
C PHE A 44 -4.49 -10.10 3.53
N SER A 45 -4.29 -8.84 3.89
CA SER A 45 -4.27 -7.67 3.00
C SER A 45 -3.04 -6.78 3.25
N PHE A 46 -2.85 -5.70 2.50
CA PHE A 46 -1.77 -4.74 2.77
C PHE A 46 -1.94 -4.05 4.12
N ASP A 47 -3.19 -3.83 4.56
CA ASP A 47 -3.47 -3.19 5.85
C ASP A 47 -3.03 -4.04 7.06
N ASP A 48 -2.86 -5.34 6.87
CA ASP A 48 -2.37 -6.26 7.90
C ASP A 48 -0.84 -6.20 8.07
N ILE A 49 -0.14 -5.48 7.19
CA ILE A 49 1.31 -5.36 7.23
C ILE A 49 1.71 -4.11 8.01
N GLU A 50 2.47 -4.29 9.08
CA GLU A 50 3.00 -3.16 9.85
C GLU A 50 3.88 -2.25 8.99
N PRO A 51 3.95 -0.94 9.27
CA PRO A 51 4.86 -0.04 8.57
C PRO A 51 6.32 -0.50 8.65
N ILE A 52 7.10 -0.29 7.57
CA ILE A 52 8.49 -0.75 7.49
C ILE A 52 9.33 -0.06 8.55
N GLN A 53 10.06 -0.78 9.39
CA GLN A 53 10.83 -0.16 10.49
C GLN A 53 12.26 0.23 10.12
N SER A 54 12.73 -0.12 8.91
CA SER A 54 14.06 0.23 8.42
C SER A 54 14.00 1.18 7.23
N HIS A 55 15.13 1.82 6.94
CA HIS A 55 15.33 2.41 5.61
C HIS A 55 15.68 1.30 4.61
N GLY A 56 15.44 1.55 3.32
CA GLY A 56 15.87 0.63 2.28
C GLY A 56 15.57 1.11 0.87
N SER A 57 16.03 0.32 -0.08
CA SER A 57 15.69 0.47 -1.49
C SER A 57 15.68 -0.89 -2.17
N PHE A 58 14.86 -1.02 -3.21
CA PHE A 58 14.94 -2.13 -4.15
C PHE A 58 14.70 -1.61 -5.57
N SER A 59 15.22 -2.34 -6.56
CA SER A 59 14.93 -2.05 -7.96
C SER A 59 13.78 -2.95 -8.42
N ALA A 60 12.69 -2.33 -8.82
CA ALA A 60 11.53 -2.98 -9.41
C ALA A 60 11.69 -3.00 -10.94
N PRO A 61 11.76 -4.19 -11.58
CA PRO A 61 11.81 -4.28 -13.03
C PRO A 61 10.63 -3.55 -13.68
N GLY A 62 10.89 -2.62 -14.59
CA GLY A 62 9.86 -1.80 -15.26
C GLY A 62 9.37 -0.58 -14.46
N TRP A 63 9.67 -0.50 -13.16
CA TRP A 63 9.15 0.52 -12.25
C TRP A 63 10.24 1.38 -11.58
N GLY A 64 11.52 1.04 -11.78
CA GLY A 64 12.66 1.84 -11.34
C GLY A 64 13.15 1.50 -9.93
N SER A 65 13.75 2.48 -9.25
CA SER A 65 14.22 2.31 -7.87
C SER A 65 13.16 2.82 -6.90
N ILE A 66 12.69 1.95 -6.01
CA ILE A 66 11.78 2.29 -4.92
C ILE A 66 12.61 2.43 -3.65
N THR A 67 12.40 3.51 -2.90
CA THR A 67 13.12 3.81 -1.66
C THR A 67 12.12 4.15 -0.57
N TRP A 68 12.41 3.73 0.66
CA TRP A 68 11.55 4.00 1.80
C TRP A 68 12.35 4.36 3.04
N THR A 69 11.64 4.91 4.01
CA THR A 69 12.14 5.26 5.34
C THR A 69 11.36 4.49 6.41
N PRO A 70 11.88 4.40 7.64
CA PRO A 70 11.11 3.86 8.75
C PRO A 70 9.74 4.54 8.89
N GLY A 71 8.70 3.75 9.11
CA GLY A 71 7.31 4.17 9.21
C GLY A 71 6.55 4.22 7.88
N THR A 72 7.18 3.95 6.73
CA THR A 72 6.45 3.86 5.46
C THR A 72 5.57 2.61 5.44
N PRO A 73 4.26 2.71 5.19
CA PRO A 73 3.42 1.53 5.05
C PRO A 73 3.53 0.93 3.63
N PRO A 74 3.40 -0.39 3.46
CA PRO A 74 3.75 -1.05 2.19
C PRO A 74 2.87 -0.64 1.00
N GLU A 75 1.59 -0.34 1.22
CA GLU A 75 0.65 0.10 0.18
C GLU A 75 1.04 1.43 -0.48
N GLN A 76 1.94 2.21 0.14
CA GLN A 76 2.51 3.43 -0.45
C GLN A 76 3.72 3.16 -1.37
N LEU A 77 4.26 1.94 -1.38
CA LEU A 77 5.45 1.60 -2.17
C LEU A 77 5.10 0.97 -3.51
N PHE A 78 3.95 0.33 -3.60
CA PHE A 78 3.59 -0.46 -4.76
C PHE A 78 2.50 0.20 -5.59
N THR A 79 2.59 -0.02 -6.91
CA THR A 79 1.55 0.35 -7.85
C THR A 79 0.73 -0.87 -8.25
N VAL A 80 -0.47 -0.65 -8.78
CA VAL A 80 -1.33 -1.72 -9.32
C VAL A 80 -0.58 -2.53 -10.39
N GLY A 81 0.19 -1.86 -11.24
CA GLY A 81 0.94 -2.47 -12.34
C GLY A 81 2.12 -3.34 -11.89
N MET A 82 2.52 -3.29 -10.62
CA MET A 82 3.52 -4.23 -10.09
C MET A 82 2.93 -5.63 -9.85
N PHE A 83 1.59 -5.76 -9.81
CA PHE A 83 0.89 -7.00 -9.48
C PHE A 83 -0.01 -7.52 -10.61
N LEU A 84 0.26 -7.11 -11.86
CA LEU A 84 -0.51 -7.46 -13.06
C LEU A 84 -0.83 -8.96 -13.16
N ASP A 85 0.18 -9.78 -12.89
CA ASP A 85 0.15 -11.23 -13.06
C ASP A 85 -0.14 -11.99 -11.75
N SER A 86 -0.36 -11.28 -10.64
CA SER A 86 -0.52 -11.87 -9.30
C SER A 86 -1.95 -11.77 -8.77
N PHE A 87 -2.52 -10.56 -8.69
CA PHE A 87 -3.77 -10.32 -7.94
C PHE A 87 -4.94 -9.84 -8.78
N GLU A 88 -4.71 -9.59 -10.06
CA GLU A 88 -5.73 -9.09 -10.98
C GLU A 88 -6.46 -7.80 -10.52
N PHE A 89 -5.82 -6.97 -9.68
CA PHE A 89 -6.40 -5.72 -9.19
C PHE A 89 -6.95 -4.84 -10.32
N GLN A 90 -6.32 -4.87 -11.48
CA GLN A 90 -6.74 -4.16 -12.69
C GLN A 90 -8.15 -4.49 -13.17
N ASN A 91 -8.68 -5.65 -12.81
CA ASN A 91 -10.01 -6.10 -13.18
C ASN A 91 -11.10 -5.59 -12.22
N LEU A 92 -10.71 -5.04 -11.06
CA LEU A 92 -11.63 -4.56 -10.04
C LEU A 92 -12.13 -3.14 -10.36
N SER A 93 -13.38 -2.89 -9.98
CA SER A 93 -14.00 -1.57 -9.86
C SER A 93 -14.15 -1.22 -8.37
N LEU A 94 -14.43 0.04 -8.04
CA LEU A 94 -14.63 0.43 -6.64
C LEU A 94 -15.81 -0.30 -6.00
N ASN A 95 -16.91 -0.53 -6.73
CA ASN A 95 -18.01 -1.35 -6.20
C ASN A 95 -17.55 -2.76 -5.82
N GLN A 96 -16.76 -3.41 -6.67
CA GLN A 96 -16.23 -4.74 -6.37
C GLN A 96 -15.25 -4.72 -5.20
N ILE A 97 -14.41 -3.68 -5.08
CA ILE A 97 -13.52 -3.50 -3.92
C ILE A 97 -14.36 -3.35 -2.65
N GLY A 98 -15.40 -2.52 -2.67
CA GLY A 98 -16.35 -2.37 -1.56
C GLY A 98 -17.06 -3.67 -1.19
N ASP A 99 -17.50 -4.45 -2.18
CA ASP A 99 -18.14 -5.75 -1.97
C ASP A 99 -17.18 -6.78 -1.34
N ILE A 100 -15.91 -6.81 -1.78
CA ILE A 100 -14.88 -7.72 -1.26
C ILE A 100 -14.50 -7.36 0.18
N THR A 101 -14.34 -6.06 0.45
CA THR A 101 -13.81 -5.55 1.72
C THR A 101 -14.89 -5.25 2.75
N GLY A 102 -16.16 -5.15 2.33
CA GLY A 102 -17.27 -4.67 3.16
C GLY A 102 -17.19 -3.17 3.47
N GLN A 103 -16.38 -2.39 2.75
CA GLN A 103 -16.17 -0.96 3.00
C GLN A 103 -16.99 -0.07 2.08
N SER A 104 -17.42 1.08 2.60
CA SER A 104 -18.08 2.15 1.81
C SER A 104 -17.08 2.98 1.00
N VAL A 105 -16.38 2.36 0.04
CA VAL A 105 -15.29 3.01 -0.70
C VAL A 105 -15.74 4.19 -1.58
N THR A 106 -17.00 4.20 -2.03
CA THR A 106 -17.54 5.27 -2.89
C THR A 106 -17.90 6.55 -2.15
N ASP A 107 -17.99 6.49 -0.81
CA ASP A 107 -18.23 7.64 0.06
C ASP A 107 -16.92 8.37 0.37
N ALA A 108 -15.77 7.78 0.03
CA ALA A 108 -14.47 8.41 0.18
C ALA A 108 -14.38 9.71 -0.65
N PRO A 109 -13.56 10.68 -0.20
CA PRO A 109 -13.36 11.92 -0.94
C PRO A 109 -12.81 11.64 -2.34
N LEU A 110 -13.23 12.42 -3.34
CA LEU A 110 -12.77 12.28 -4.71
C LEU A 110 -11.24 12.40 -4.82
N SER A 111 -10.62 13.22 -3.96
CA SER A 111 -9.17 13.37 -3.88
C SER A 111 -8.42 12.09 -3.50
N SER A 112 -9.10 11.11 -2.88
CA SER A 112 -8.49 9.83 -2.49
C SER A 112 -8.39 8.83 -3.65
N PHE A 113 -9.05 9.09 -4.78
CA PHE A 113 -8.98 8.24 -5.95
C PHE A 113 -7.99 8.83 -6.96
N GLY A 114 -6.72 8.49 -6.84
CA GLY A 114 -5.62 9.00 -7.67
C GLY A 114 -5.80 8.80 -9.18
N PRO A 115 -6.19 7.60 -9.67
CA PRO A 115 -6.33 7.34 -11.12
C PRO A 115 -7.24 8.32 -11.87
N VAL A 116 -8.25 8.88 -11.20
CA VAL A 116 -9.21 9.78 -11.87
C VAL A 116 -8.75 11.23 -11.91
N GLN A 117 -7.71 11.59 -11.15
CA GLN A 117 -7.26 12.98 -11.00
C GLN A 117 -6.73 13.59 -12.29
N ASN A 118 -6.19 12.75 -13.18
CA ASN A 118 -5.65 13.16 -14.47
C ASN A 118 -6.66 13.09 -15.62
N LEU A 119 -7.93 12.75 -15.32
CA LEU A 119 -8.96 12.65 -16.35
C LEU A 119 -9.62 13.98 -16.61
N THR A 120 -9.80 14.29 -17.89
CA THR A 120 -10.72 15.33 -18.36
C THR A 120 -12.16 14.86 -18.27
N VAL A 121 -13.12 15.79 -18.26
CA VAL A 121 -14.55 15.44 -18.32
C VAL A 121 -14.88 14.67 -19.60
N SER A 122 -14.23 14.98 -20.72
CA SER A 122 -14.43 14.25 -21.98
C SER A 122 -13.92 12.81 -21.91
N GLN A 123 -12.82 12.55 -21.21
CA GLN A 123 -12.35 11.19 -20.94
C GLN A 123 -13.31 10.45 -20.01
N LEU A 124 -13.82 11.09 -18.94
CA LEU A 124 -14.84 10.49 -18.08
C LEU A 124 -16.11 10.09 -18.85
N VAL A 125 -16.59 10.95 -19.75
CA VAL A 125 -17.74 10.62 -20.62
C VAL A 125 -17.42 9.46 -21.57
N SER A 126 -16.16 9.33 -22.01
CA SER A 126 -15.75 8.21 -22.85
C SER A 126 -15.69 6.89 -22.08
N LEU A 127 -15.25 6.94 -20.81
CA LEU A 127 -15.21 5.78 -19.91
C LEU A 127 -16.62 5.38 -19.43
N ILE A 128 -17.49 6.37 -19.21
CA ILE A 128 -18.83 6.19 -18.67
C ILE A 128 -19.84 6.85 -19.64
N PRO A 129 -20.20 6.22 -20.77
CA PRO A 129 -21.07 6.85 -21.78
C PRO A 129 -22.41 7.36 -21.26
N GLN A 130 -22.95 6.71 -20.21
CA GLN A 130 -24.19 7.13 -19.56
C GLN A 130 -24.05 8.46 -18.81
N LEU A 131 -22.87 8.76 -18.23
CA LEU A 131 -22.57 10.02 -17.56
C LEU A 131 -22.82 11.21 -18.50
N GLY A 132 -22.43 11.06 -19.77
CA GLY A 132 -22.63 12.11 -20.77
C GLY A 132 -24.09 12.47 -21.04
N GLN A 133 -25.04 11.57 -20.78
CA GLN A 133 -26.48 11.82 -20.96
C GLN A 133 -27.11 12.51 -19.75
N LEU A 134 -26.43 12.50 -18.60
CA LEU A 134 -26.95 13.11 -17.39
C LEU A 134 -26.83 14.64 -17.46
N PRO A 135 -27.78 15.36 -16.86
CA PRO A 135 -27.63 16.80 -16.65
C PRO A 135 -26.41 17.09 -15.78
N VAL A 136 -25.70 18.18 -16.06
CA VAL A 136 -24.50 18.58 -15.30
C VAL A 136 -24.77 18.73 -13.81
N SER A 137 -25.99 19.11 -13.40
CA SER A 137 -26.39 19.21 -12.00
C SER A 137 -26.38 17.86 -11.25
N MET A 138 -26.36 16.73 -11.96
CA MET A 138 -26.26 15.39 -11.37
C MET A 138 -24.82 14.99 -11.01
N SER A 139 -23.83 15.79 -11.41
CA SER A 139 -22.45 15.62 -10.98
C SER A 139 -21.90 16.95 -10.46
N PRO A 140 -22.07 17.23 -9.15
CA PRO A 140 -21.54 18.44 -8.53
C PRO A 140 -20.05 18.73 -8.83
N PRO A 141 -19.14 17.73 -8.85
CA PRO A 141 -17.74 17.97 -9.21
C PRO A 141 -17.57 18.49 -10.64
N ILE A 142 -18.29 17.91 -11.61
CA ILE A 142 -18.23 18.34 -13.02
C ILE A 142 -18.85 19.73 -13.17
N GLN A 143 -19.96 19.99 -12.46
CA GLN A 143 -20.59 21.31 -12.43
C GLN A 143 -19.63 22.37 -11.88
N ALA A 144 -18.96 22.09 -10.76
CA ALA A 144 -18.00 23.01 -10.15
C ALA A 144 -16.83 23.31 -11.10
N LEU A 145 -16.28 22.29 -11.76
CA LEU A 145 -15.21 22.45 -12.73
C LEU A 145 -15.65 23.33 -13.92
N ALA A 146 -16.88 23.14 -14.42
CA ALA A 146 -17.44 23.97 -15.47
C ALA A 146 -17.60 25.44 -15.02
N GLN A 147 -18.10 25.67 -13.80
CA GLN A 147 -18.31 27.00 -13.23
C GLN A 147 -17.00 27.75 -13.00
N GLN A 148 -15.94 27.06 -12.54
CA GLN A 148 -14.59 27.64 -12.41
C GLN A 148 -14.05 28.20 -13.74
N GLN A 149 -14.54 27.68 -14.86
CA GLN A 149 -14.16 28.10 -16.21
C GLN A 149 -15.15 29.08 -16.85
N GLY A 150 -16.12 29.59 -16.08
CA GLY A 150 -17.13 30.52 -16.56
C GLY A 150 -18.14 29.91 -17.54
N ILE A 151 -18.27 28.57 -17.56
CA ILE A 151 -19.29 27.89 -18.36
C ILE A 151 -20.62 27.99 -17.62
N ASP A 152 -21.60 28.64 -18.27
CA ASP A 152 -22.94 28.77 -17.73
C ASP A 152 -23.63 27.40 -17.63
N THR A 153 -23.80 26.95 -16.40
CA THR A 153 -24.55 25.74 -16.02
C THR A 153 -25.80 26.09 -15.23
N ALA A 154 -26.24 27.35 -15.22
CA ALA A 154 -27.26 27.88 -14.31
C ALA A 154 -28.64 27.22 -14.44
N LEU A 155 -28.92 26.57 -15.56
CA LEU A 155 -30.16 25.81 -15.75
C LEU A 155 -30.04 24.33 -15.33
N GLY A 156 -28.83 23.83 -15.04
CA GLY A 156 -28.55 22.46 -14.60
C GLY A 156 -28.91 21.35 -15.60
N SER A 157 -29.77 21.64 -16.57
CA SER A 157 -30.40 20.71 -17.51
C SER A 157 -29.54 20.37 -18.73
N VAL A 158 -28.41 21.05 -18.90
CA VAL A 158 -27.49 20.79 -20.02
C VAL A 158 -26.78 19.47 -19.76
N ALA A 159 -26.79 18.58 -20.76
CA ALA A 159 -26.16 17.27 -20.63
C ALA A 159 -24.63 17.41 -20.55
N ILE A 160 -23.98 16.58 -19.73
CA ILE A 160 -22.53 16.62 -19.52
C ILE A 160 -21.77 16.51 -20.85
N LYS A 161 -22.22 15.64 -21.78
CA LYS A 161 -21.58 15.49 -23.10
C LYS A 161 -21.57 16.76 -23.96
N GLU A 162 -22.52 17.68 -23.75
CA GLU A 162 -22.65 18.90 -24.55
C GLU A 162 -21.62 19.96 -24.13
N ILE A 163 -21.22 19.93 -22.86
CA ILE A 163 -20.25 20.87 -22.28
C ILE A 163 -18.87 20.25 -22.06
N SER A 164 -18.75 18.91 -22.01
CA SER A 164 -17.47 18.24 -21.76
C SER A 164 -16.33 18.64 -22.71
N PRO A 165 -16.56 18.94 -24.01
CA PRO A 165 -15.48 19.40 -24.91
C PRO A 165 -15.02 20.83 -24.61
N ARG A 166 -15.83 21.61 -23.88
CA ARG A 166 -15.54 22.99 -23.50
C ARG A 166 -14.85 23.09 -22.15
N ILE A 167 -15.08 22.11 -21.26
CA ILE A 167 -14.39 22.02 -19.97
C ILE A 167 -12.95 21.56 -20.23
N GLN A 168 -12.00 22.46 -19.98
CA GLN A 168 -10.58 22.20 -20.13
C GLN A 168 -9.99 21.57 -18.86
N GLY A 169 -8.87 20.87 -19.01
CA GLY A 169 -8.12 20.31 -17.89
C GLY A 169 -8.82 19.13 -17.20
N THR A 170 -8.33 18.80 -16.00
CA THR A 170 -8.56 17.51 -15.33
C THR A 170 -9.30 17.66 -14.01
N ILE A 171 -9.77 16.55 -13.43
CA ILE A 171 -10.42 16.54 -12.11
C ILE A 171 -9.56 17.19 -11.03
N SER A 172 -8.24 17.04 -11.11
CA SER A 172 -7.31 17.66 -10.16
C SER A 172 -7.40 19.19 -10.07
N GLN A 173 -7.96 19.85 -11.10
CA GLN A 173 -8.14 21.32 -11.11
C GLN A 173 -9.20 21.83 -10.14
N LEU A 174 -10.05 20.94 -9.61
CA LEU A 174 -10.92 21.27 -8.49
C LEU A 174 -10.12 21.67 -7.24
N GLY A 175 -8.83 21.33 -7.17
CA GLY A 175 -7.94 21.67 -6.07
C GLY A 175 -8.47 21.14 -4.73
N ASN A 176 -8.52 22.00 -3.72
CA ASN A 176 -8.94 21.61 -2.37
C ASN A 176 -10.42 21.15 -2.30
N SER A 177 -11.27 21.60 -3.24
CA SER A 177 -12.69 21.21 -3.26
C SER A 177 -12.91 19.73 -3.59
N GLN A 178 -11.90 19.01 -4.08
CA GLN A 178 -12.00 17.56 -4.25
C GLN A 178 -12.26 16.81 -2.94
N THR A 179 -11.85 17.39 -1.80
CA THR A 179 -12.11 16.81 -0.48
C THR A 179 -13.57 16.97 -0.04
N GLU A 180 -14.31 17.90 -0.67
CA GLU A 180 -15.72 18.21 -0.40
C GLU A 180 -16.67 17.30 -1.20
N TYR A 181 -16.14 16.60 -2.21
CA TYR A 181 -16.92 15.72 -3.06
C TYR A 181 -16.60 14.25 -2.78
N SER A 182 -17.61 13.40 -2.76
CA SER A 182 -17.41 11.95 -2.75
C SER A 182 -17.26 11.40 -4.17
N ILE A 183 -16.67 10.22 -4.28
CA ILE A 183 -16.54 9.52 -5.57
C ILE A 183 -17.92 9.24 -6.19
N SER A 184 -18.91 8.88 -5.36
CA SER A 184 -20.30 8.63 -5.78
C SER A 184 -20.99 9.84 -6.43
N GLN A 185 -20.45 11.06 -6.29
CA GLN A 185 -20.95 12.26 -6.96
C GLN A 185 -20.49 12.40 -8.42
N ILE A 186 -19.73 11.43 -8.95
CA ILE A 186 -19.56 11.22 -10.39
C ILE A 186 -20.28 9.92 -10.74
N PRO A 187 -21.56 9.98 -11.17
CA PRO A 187 -22.37 8.78 -11.36
C PRO A 187 -21.75 7.77 -12.32
N GLY A 188 -21.64 6.52 -11.88
CA GLY A 188 -21.13 5.41 -12.67
C GLY A 188 -19.62 5.23 -12.61
N LEU A 189 -18.88 6.13 -11.95
CA LEU A 189 -17.43 6.03 -11.80
C LEU A 189 -17.02 4.80 -11.00
N GLU A 190 -17.81 4.46 -9.99
CA GLU A 190 -17.62 3.32 -9.11
C GLU A 190 -17.69 1.96 -9.83
N ASN A 191 -18.22 1.93 -11.05
CA ASN A 191 -18.36 0.72 -11.88
C ASN A 191 -17.26 0.58 -12.95
N VAL A 192 -16.38 1.57 -13.08
CA VAL A 192 -15.27 1.53 -14.04
C VAL A 192 -14.19 0.60 -13.49
N ALA A 193 -13.80 -0.41 -14.27
CA ALA A 193 -12.68 -1.27 -13.89
C ALA A 193 -11.37 -0.48 -13.99
N LEU A 194 -10.44 -0.67 -13.05
CA LEU A 194 -9.19 0.08 -12.97
C LEU A 194 -8.43 0.08 -14.30
N LYS A 195 -8.33 -1.07 -14.98
CA LYS A 195 -7.66 -1.19 -16.29
C LYS A 195 -8.21 -0.32 -17.42
N GLN A 196 -9.42 0.20 -17.26
CA GLN A 196 -10.04 1.09 -18.24
C GLN A 196 -9.59 2.54 -18.04
N ILE A 197 -9.11 2.90 -16.85
CA ILE A 197 -8.65 4.25 -16.54
C ILE A 197 -7.24 4.44 -17.11
N PRO A 198 -6.96 5.50 -17.88
CA PRO A 198 -5.60 5.83 -18.31
C PRO A 198 -4.58 5.83 -17.16
N ASP A 199 -3.38 5.32 -17.43
CA ASP A 199 -2.25 5.25 -16.48
C ASP A 199 -2.51 4.48 -15.18
N TRP A 200 -3.55 3.66 -15.11
CA TRP A 200 -3.93 2.86 -13.94
C TRP A 200 -2.78 2.02 -13.36
N GLU A 201 -1.89 1.52 -14.22
CA GLU A 201 -0.75 0.70 -13.85
C GLU A 201 0.20 1.45 -12.90
N ASN A 202 0.30 2.78 -13.06
CA ASN A 202 1.15 3.65 -12.24
C ASN A 202 0.46 4.13 -10.95
N ALA A 203 -0.82 3.80 -10.75
CA ALA A 203 -1.53 4.20 -9.55
C ALA A 203 -1.00 3.44 -8.34
N GLN A 204 -0.69 4.15 -7.26
CA GLN A 204 -0.31 3.53 -6.00
C GLN A 204 -1.51 2.79 -5.40
N ILE A 205 -1.26 1.70 -4.67
CA ILE A 205 -2.34 0.98 -3.99
C ILE A 205 -3.03 1.89 -2.97
N ALA A 206 -2.26 2.71 -2.27
CA ALA A 206 -2.77 3.73 -1.34
C ALA A 206 -3.69 4.79 -1.98
N ASP A 207 -3.58 5.01 -3.30
CA ASP A 207 -4.35 6.01 -4.03
C ASP A 207 -5.67 5.46 -4.59
N ILE A 208 -6.07 4.25 -4.18
CA ILE A 208 -7.31 3.61 -4.59
C ILE A 208 -8.08 3.19 -3.34
N PRO A 209 -9.24 3.82 -3.05
CA PRO A 209 -9.99 3.57 -1.83
C PRO A 209 -10.32 2.10 -1.62
N GLY A 210 -9.91 1.57 -0.47
CA GLY A 210 -10.13 0.18 -0.04
C GLY A 210 -9.28 -0.87 -0.74
N LEU A 211 -8.43 -0.52 -1.71
CA LEU A 211 -7.65 -1.52 -2.44
C LEU A 211 -6.61 -2.20 -1.54
N SER A 212 -6.04 -1.48 -0.58
CA SER A 212 -5.10 -2.03 0.40
C SER A 212 -5.72 -3.12 1.28
N SER A 213 -7.04 -3.06 1.49
CA SER A 213 -7.81 -4.05 2.26
C SER A 213 -8.26 -5.27 1.44
N VAL A 214 -8.00 -5.30 0.12
CA VAL A 214 -8.34 -6.46 -0.71
C VAL A 214 -7.41 -7.63 -0.33
N PRO A 215 -7.96 -8.82 -0.03
CA PRO A 215 -7.12 -9.96 0.32
C PRO A 215 -6.13 -10.34 -0.78
N LEU A 216 -4.87 -10.51 -0.38
CA LEU A 216 -3.80 -11.05 -1.21
C LEU A 216 -3.96 -12.56 -1.26
N ILE A 217 -4.79 -13.02 -2.19
CA ILE A 217 -5.00 -14.45 -2.43
C ILE A 217 -3.67 -15.00 -2.95
N ASP A 218 -2.94 -15.69 -2.07
CA ASP A 218 -1.57 -16.21 -2.25
C ASP A 218 -0.43 -15.19 -1.96
N PRO A 219 -0.08 -14.93 -0.68
CA PRO A 219 1.10 -14.16 -0.32
C PRO A 219 2.41 -14.81 -0.80
N LEU A 220 2.40 -16.09 -1.20
CA LEU A 220 3.58 -16.75 -1.78
C LEU A 220 3.80 -16.37 -3.26
N SER A 221 2.81 -15.75 -3.93
CA SER A 221 2.98 -15.15 -5.26
C SER A 221 3.86 -13.89 -5.24
N LEU A 222 4.07 -13.33 -4.04
CA LEU A 222 4.87 -12.14 -3.81
C LEU A 222 6.36 -12.42 -3.63
N LYS A 223 6.81 -13.68 -3.74
CA LYS A 223 8.19 -14.08 -3.45
C LYS A 223 9.21 -13.20 -4.16
N ASP A 224 9.04 -12.91 -5.45
CA ASP A 224 10.00 -12.11 -6.21
C ASP A 224 10.06 -10.64 -5.76
N TYR A 225 8.99 -10.13 -5.12
CA TYR A 225 8.94 -8.79 -4.55
C TYR A 225 9.32 -8.75 -3.07
N PHE A 226 9.10 -9.83 -2.30
CA PHE A 226 9.37 -9.92 -0.86
C PHE A 226 10.76 -10.43 -0.48
N ILE A 227 11.54 -11.01 -1.39
CA ILE A 227 12.94 -11.39 -1.12
C ILE A 227 13.81 -10.23 -0.57
N PRO A 228 13.69 -8.97 -1.04
CA PRO A 228 14.37 -7.82 -0.40
C PRO A 228 13.69 -7.33 0.89
N PHE A 229 12.48 -7.79 1.21
CA PHE A 229 11.67 -7.40 2.37
C PHE A 229 11.75 -8.37 3.57
N ASP A 230 12.42 -9.50 3.40
CA ASP A 230 12.72 -10.47 4.48
C ASP A 230 13.52 -9.81 5.65
N ILE A 231 14.35 -8.82 5.34
CA ILE A 231 15.24 -8.15 6.30
C ILE A 231 14.53 -7.09 7.18
N PRO A 232 13.63 -6.23 6.67
CA PRO A 232 13.01 -5.18 7.50
C PRO A 232 11.69 -5.55 8.18
N PHE A 233 11.00 -6.62 7.77
CA PHE A 233 9.68 -6.99 8.33
C PHE A 233 9.71 -8.24 9.22
N GLY A 234 10.86 -8.89 9.40
CA GLY A 234 10.96 -10.14 10.15
C GLY A 234 10.15 -11.31 9.56
N MET A 235 9.61 -11.14 8.36
CA MET A 235 8.87 -12.18 7.64
C MET A 235 9.86 -13.03 6.85
N SER A 236 10.53 -13.95 7.55
CA SER A 236 11.19 -15.07 6.90
C SER A 236 10.16 -15.85 6.09
N PRO A 237 10.37 -16.11 4.78
CA PRO A 237 9.56 -17.04 4.03
C PRO A 237 9.87 -18.43 4.58
N CYS A 238 9.20 -18.79 5.66
CA CYS A 238 9.13 -20.15 6.13
C CYS A 238 8.52 -20.96 4.98
N LYS A 239 9.35 -21.77 4.33
CA LYS A 239 8.81 -22.87 3.53
C LYS A 239 8.06 -23.76 4.50
N VAL A 240 6.73 -23.78 4.35
CA VAL A 240 5.83 -24.78 4.96
C VAL A 240 6.56 -26.13 4.95
N GLY A 241 6.97 -26.56 6.15
CA GLY A 241 7.50 -27.88 6.42
C GLY A 241 9.01 -28.17 6.33
N LYS A 242 9.94 -27.30 5.90
CA LYS A 242 11.40 -27.59 6.00
C LYS A 242 12.32 -26.36 6.09
N GLU A 243 13.06 -26.31 7.21
CA GLU A 243 14.29 -25.56 7.51
C GLU A 243 14.31 -24.08 7.10
N CYS A 244 14.15 -23.20 8.09
CA CYS A 244 14.54 -21.79 8.00
C CYS A 244 16.03 -21.72 7.70
N ARG A 245 16.39 -21.35 6.47
CA ARG A 245 17.76 -20.91 6.18
C ARG A 245 17.81 -19.43 6.41
N GLU A 246 18.50 -19.01 7.48
CA GLU A 246 19.03 -17.65 7.59
C GLU A 246 19.73 -17.32 6.27
N PHE A 247 19.17 -16.38 5.51
CA PHE A 247 19.96 -15.67 4.50
C PHE A 247 20.84 -14.68 5.24
N ASN A 248 21.98 -15.18 5.73
CA ASN A 248 23.07 -14.32 6.14
C ASN A 248 23.63 -13.65 4.88
N ILE A 249 23.12 -12.48 4.54
CA ILE A 249 23.77 -11.61 3.56
C ILE A 249 24.94 -10.97 4.32
N ASP A 250 26.11 -11.59 4.21
CA ASP A 250 27.37 -10.96 4.58
C ASP A 250 27.44 -9.61 3.87
N ASN A 251 27.34 -8.55 4.66
CA ASN A 251 27.46 -7.18 4.24
C ASN A 251 28.93 -6.94 3.88
N THR A 252 29.31 -7.31 2.65
CA THR A 252 30.59 -6.92 2.06
C THR A 252 30.32 -5.92 0.96
N ALA A 253 30.86 -4.73 1.22
CA ALA A 253 30.89 -3.54 0.38
C ALA A 253 31.43 -3.80 -1.05
#